data_AF-A0A496B434-F1
#
_entry.id   AF-A0A496B434-F1
#
_cell.length_a   1.000
_cell.length_b   1.000
_cell.length_c   1.000
_cell.angle_alpha   90.00
_cell.angle_beta   90.00
_cell.angle_gamma   90.00
#
_symmetry.space_group_name_H-M   'P 1'
#
loop_
_entity.id
_entity.type
_entity.pdbx_description
1 polymer ?
#
loop_
_entity_poly.entity_id
_entity_poly.type
_entity_poly.pdbx_seq_one_letter_code
_entity_poly.pdbx_strand_id
1 'polypeptide(L)'
;MSCYRYQKIYFWLAQRYKFHTIFLLLLLFTSLRLINAQTVPEPTSIPELTSISPQGGQRGTNVEITLNGKNISKATALLFSGEGISGEIGEKTGEAAVFFSGQGVSGHIPNDSRLVAQVTIAPNAALGIREIRLATPKGVSNAQPFVVGDLPEVGETEPNSASSKANWVDLPTTISGVIESVDDQDLFRFNAKAEQRLICDVTASRMGSLLDSFLTLFDPDGVEIASNDIANGLDSLIDYTIPTDGEYTLRIRDLRYK
;
A
#
# COMPACT_ATOMS: atom_id res chain seq x y z
N MET A 1 19.49 -13.82 20.71
CA MET A 1 20.84 -14.37 20.40
C MET A 1 21.07 -15.60 21.27
N SER A 2 21.19 -16.77 20.64
CA SER A 2 21.62 -18.01 21.29
C SER A 2 22.74 -18.66 20.49
N CYS A 3 23.69 -19.22 21.24
CA CYS A 3 24.99 -19.78 20.93
C CYS A 3 24.91 -21.13 20.19
N TYR A 4 25.93 -21.50 19.39
CA TYR A 4 26.58 -22.82 19.45
C TYR A 4 27.99 -22.79 18.82
N ARG A 5 28.90 -23.57 19.41
CA ARG A 5 30.35 -23.69 19.17
C ARG A 5 30.69 -25.19 19.20
N TYR A 6 31.47 -25.72 18.26
CA TYR A 6 32.31 -26.93 18.39
C TYR A 6 33.44 -26.82 17.33
N GLN A 7 34.71 -26.62 17.72
CA GLN A 7 35.81 -27.62 17.94
C GLN A 7 36.06 -28.59 16.77
N LYS A 8 37.25 -29.11 16.43
CA LYS A 8 38.71 -28.85 16.52
C LYS A 8 39.36 -30.16 15.96
N ILE A 9 40.66 -30.16 15.59
CA ILE A 9 41.64 -31.29 15.48
C ILE A 9 41.95 -31.77 14.03
N TYR A 10 43.11 -31.41 13.43
CA TYR A 10 44.45 -32.06 13.35
C TYR A 10 44.46 -33.46 12.66
N PHE A 11 45.36 -33.87 11.75
CA PHE A 11 46.83 -33.97 11.84
C PHE A 11 47.49 -34.30 10.46
N TRP A 12 48.81 -34.08 10.40
CA TRP A 12 49.84 -34.33 9.36
C TRP A 12 50.00 -35.78 8.84
N LEU A 13 50.52 -35.98 7.61
CA LEU A 13 51.88 -36.54 7.34
C LEU A 13 52.16 -36.83 5.85
N ALA A 14 53.39 -36.51 5.44
CA ALA A 14 53.98 -36.77 4.13
C ALA A 14 54.54 -38.20 4.01
N GLN A 15 54.66 -38.74 2.79
CA GLN A 15 55.65 -39.77 2.47
C GLN A 15 56.09 -39.72 1.01
N ARG A 16 57.41 -39.72 0.80
CA ARG A 16 58.12 -39.84 -0.48
C ARG A 16 58.27 -41.32 -0.84
N TYR A 17 58.12 -41.68 -2.12
CA TYR A 17 58.84 -42.80 -2.73
C TYR A 17 59.18 -42.48 -4.20
N LYS A 18 60.45 -42.70 -4.57
CA LYS A 18 60.99 -42.75 -5.94
C LYS A 18 61.03 -44.22 -6.38
N PHE A 19 60.89 -44.50 -7.68
CA PHE A 19 61.75 -45.35 -8.55
C PHE A 19 61.00 -45.94 -9.77
N HIS A 20 61.54 -45.61 -10.96
CA HIS A 20 61.73 -46.42 -12.19
C HIS A 20 60.57 -46.82 -13.13
N THR A 21 60.54 -46.12 -14.27
CA THR A 21 60.55 -46.61 -15.67
C THR A 21 59.63 -47.76 -16.08
N ILE A 22 58.49 -47.46 -16.70
CA ILE A 22 57.82 -48.33 -17.70
C ILE A 22 57.20 -47.47 -18.81
N PHE A 23 57.48 -47.88 -20.05
CA PHE A 23 57.08 -47.32 -21.35
C PHE A 23 55.77 -48.00 -21.79
N LEU A 24 54.66 -47.27 -22.06
CA LEU A 24 53.65 -47.60 -23.12
C LEU A 24 52.37 -46.74 -23.06
N LEU A 25 51.91 -46.37 -24.26
CA LEU A 25 50.54 -46.02 -24.69
C LEU A 25 49.81 -44.83 -23.99
N LEU A 26 49.80 -43.70 -24.70
CA LEU A 26 48.89 -42.58 -24.46
C LEU A 26 47.50 -42.92 -25.04
N LEU A 27 46.56 -43.37 -24.20
CA LEU A 27 45.13 -43.38 -24.50
C LEU A 27 44.52 -42.11 -23.89
N LEU A 28 44.20 -41.13 -24.73
CA LEU A 28 43.41 -39.95 -24.37
C LEU A 28 41.95 -40.39 -24.09
N PHE A 29 41.66 -40.78 -22.85
CA PHE A 29 40.30 -40.79 -22.34
C PHE A 29 39.92 -39.36 -21.95
N THR A 30 39.37 -38.60 -22.90
CA THR A 30 38.65 -37.36 -22.59
C THR A 30 37.38 -37.72 -21.83
N SER A 31 37.44 -37.70 -20.51
CA SER A 31 36.26 -37.78 -19.66
C SER A 31 35.44 -36.50 -19.84
N LEU A 32 34.39 -36.58 -20.67
CA LEU A 32 33.38 -35.54 -20.75
C LEU A 32 32.59 -35.57 -19.43
N ARG A 33 33.03 -34.80 -18.43
CA ARG A 33 32.20 -34.55 -17.25
C ARG A 33 31.05 -33.66 -17.69
N LEU A 34 29.88 -34.25 -17.86
CA LEU A 34 28.61 -33.53 -17.80
C LEU A 34 28.55 -32.89 -16.41
N ILE A 35 28.99 -31.64 -16.31
CA ILE A 35 28.64 -30.78 -15.18
C ILE A 35 27.13 -30.59 -15.32
N ASN A 36 26.36 -31.36 -14.56
CA ASN A 36 24.96 -31.07 -14.34
C ASN A 36 24.96 -29.78 -13.51
N ALA A 37 25.00 -28.63 -14.20
CA ALA A 37 24.77 -27.35 -13.57
C ALA A 37 23.32 -27.40 -13.07
N GLN A 38 23.14 -27.79 -11.81
CA GLN A 38 21.91 -27.47 -11.10
C GLN A 38 21.81 -25.96 -11.17
N THR A 39 20.92 -25.46 -12.03
CA THR A 39 20.53 -24.07 -12.00
C THR A 39 19.98 -23.83 -10.60
N VAL A 40 20.77 -23.16 -9.75
CA VAL A 40 20.22 -22.56 -8.53
C VAL A 40 19.11 -21.64 -9.05
N PRO A 41 17.84 -21.85 -8.69
CA PRO A 41 16.78 -20.96 -9.14
C PRO A 41 17.18 -19.55 -8.69
N GLU A 42 17.30 -18.64 -9.65
CA GLU A 42 17.47 -17.22 -9.37
C GLU A 42 16.43 -16.81 -8.32
N PRO A 43 16.80 -16.05 -7.27
CA PRO A 43 15.84 -15.61 -6.28
C PRO A 43 14.67 -14.95 -6.99
N THR A 44 13.49 -15.57 -6.88
CA THR A 44 12.29 -15.07 -7.54
C THR A 44 11.95 -13.71 -6.95
N SER A 45 12.01 -12.67 -7.78
CA SER A 45 11.63 -11.32 -7.36
C SER A 45 10.09 -11.23 -7.24
N ILE A 46 9.58 -11.51 -6.04
CA ILE A 46 8.15 -11.48 -5.71
C ILE A 46 7.63 -10.03 -5.86
N PRO A 47 6.42 -9.82 -6.40
CA PRO A 47 5.81 -8.48 -6.43
C PRO A 47 5.60 -7.92 -5.03
N GLU A 48 5.84 -6.62 -4.87
CA GLU A 48 5.62 -5.88 -3.63
C GLU A 48 4.86 -4.60 -3.95
N LEU A 49 3.68 -4.41 -3.36
CA LEU A 49 2.99 -3.13 -3.37
C LEU A 49 3.50 -2.26 -2.23
N THR A 50 3.93 -1.05 -2.55
CA THR A 50 4.38 -0.05 -1.56
C THR A 50 3.28 0.96 -1.23
N SER A 51 2.40 1.29 -2.17
CA SER A 51 1.24 2.14 -1.88
C SER A 51 0.10 1.96 -2.88
N ILE A 52 -1.10 2.32 -2.43
CA ILE A 52 -2.32 2.50 -3.24
C ILE A 52 -2.88 3.88 -2.91
N SER A 53 -3.31 4.64 -3.92
CA SER A 53 -3.94 5.95 -3.73
C SER A 53 -4.98 6.22 -4.81
N PRO A 54 -6.21 6.67 -4.47
CA PRO A 54 -6.75 6.77 -3.11
C PRO A 54 -6.88 5.38 -2.45
N GLN A 55 -6.99 5.36 -1.12
CA GLN A 55 -7.09 4.12 -0.34
C GLN A 55 -8.55 3.67 -0.10
N GLY A 56 -9.51 4.23 -0.82
CA GLY A 56 -10.91 3.88 -0.66
C GLY A 56 -11.76 4.24 -1.87
N GLY A 57 -13.05 3.92 -1.73
CA GLY A 57 -14.08 4.39 -2.64
C GLY A 57 -15.47 4.23 -2.06
N GLN A 58 -16.39 5.09 -2.53
CA GLN A 58 -17.81 4.95 -2.27
C GLN A 58 -18.38 3.75 -3.05
N ARG A 59 -19.17 2.90 -2.39
CA ARG A 59 -19.92 1.85 -3.09
C ARG A 59 -20.83 2.42 -4.18
N GLY A 60 -20.95 1.70 -5.28
CA GLY A 60 -21.71 2.13 -6.47
C GLY A 60 -20.92 3.04 -7.41
N THR A 61 -19.61 3.21 -7.22
CA THR A 61 -18.76 4.07 -8.05
C THR A 61 -17.62 3.27 -8.70
N ASN A 62 -16.98 3.92 -9.68
CA ASN A 62 -15.71 3.50 -10.25
C ASN A 62 -14.64 4.48 -9.76
N VAL A 63 -13.56 3.94 -9.18
CA VAL A 63 -12.44 4.72 -8.64
C VAL A 63 -11.18 4.38 -9.40
N GLU A 64 -10.51 5.39 -9.95
CA GLU A 64 -9.16 5.20 -10.48
C GLU A 64 -8.17 5.22 -9.32
N ILE A 65 -7.32 4.20 -9.22
CA ILE A 65 -6.27 4.09 -8.22
C ILE A 65 -4.89 4.04 -8.89
N THR A 66 -3.92 4.69 -8.26
CA THR A 66 -2.49 4.52 -8.55
C THR A 66 -1.92 3.47 -7.60
N LEU A 67 -1.21 2.50 -8.17
CA LEU A 67 -0.51 1.43 -7.47
C LEU A 67 0.99 1.62 -7.64
N ASN A 68 1.75 1.78 -6.56
CA ASN A 68 3.21 1.83 -6.61
C ASN A 68 3.80 0.56 -6.01
N GLY A 69 4.93 0.08 -6.56
CA GLY A 69 5.54 -1.14 -6.07
C GLY A 69 6.80 -1.61 -6.81
N LYS A 70 7.33 -2.75 -6.40
CA LYS A 70 8.48 -3.43 -7.02
C LYS A 70 8.04 -4.72 -7.69
N ASN A 71 8.63 -5.04 -8.84
CA ASN A 71 8.30 -6.23 -9.64
C ASN A 71 6.81 -6.33 -10.04
N ILE A 72 6.08 -5.21 -10.05
CA ILE A 72 4.64 -5.19 -10.35
C ILE A 72 4.32 -4.99 -11.82
N SER A 73 5.30 -4.63 -12.65
CA SER A 73 5.09 -4.30 -14.06
C SER A 73 4.33 -5.39 -14.83
N LYS A 74 4.65 -6.66 -14.58
CA LYS A 74 3.97 -7.80 -15.20
C LYS A 74 2.69 -8.22 -14.48
N ALA A 75 1.97 -7.27 -13.86
CA ALA A 75 0.71 -7.58 -13.21
C ALA A 75 -0.34 -8.00 -14.24
N THR A 76 -1.11 -9.02 -13.88
CA THR A 76 -2.15 -9.61 -14.73
C THR A 76 -3.54 -9.49 -14.13
N ALA A 77 -3.64 -9.27 -12.81
CA ALA A 77 -4.92 -9.12 -12.13
C ALA A 77 -4.79 -8.39 -10.79
N LEU A 78 -5.88 -7.76 -10.39
CA LEU A 78 -6.13 -7.35 -9.02
C LEU A 78 -6.95 -8.42 -8.30
N LEU A 79 -6.56 -8.72 -7.07
CA LEU A 79 -7.29 -9.61 -6.18
C LEU A 79 -7.82 -8.79 -5.01
N PHE A 80 -9.08 -9.01 -4.66
CA PHE A 80 -9.77 -8.32 -3.58
C PHE A 80 -10.21 -9.31 -2.50
N SER A 81 -10.17 -8.92 -1.25
CA SER A 81 -10.89 -9.65 -0.20
C SER A 81 -12.39 -9.29 -0.22
N GLY A 82 -13.25 -10.26 0.03
CA GLY A 82 -14.70 -10.07 -0.01
C GLY A 82 -15.30 -10.08 -1.43
N GLU A 83 -16.59 -9.76 -1.51
CA GLU A 83 -17.36 -9.71 -2.77
C GLU A 83 -17.80 -8.28 -3.11
N GLY A 84 -18.17 -8.04 -4.37
CA GLY A 84 -18.70 -6.75 -4.83
C GLY A 84 -17.63 -5.72 -5.22
N ILE A 85 -16.37 -6.13 -5.35
CA ILE A 85 -15.27 -5.28 -5.83
C ILE A 85 -14.54 -6.00 -6.94
N SER A 86 -14.26 -5.30 -8.03
CA SER A 86 -13.44 -5.78 -9.14
C SER A 86 -12.50 -4.68 -9.60
N GLY A 87 -11.50 -5.01 -10.42
CA GLY A 87 -10.62 -3.99 -10.96
C GLY A 87 -9.90 -4.41 -12.23
N GLU A 88 -9.58 -3.42 -13.04
CA GLU A 88 -8.87 -3.54 -14.31
C GLU A 88 -7.58 -2.73 -14.25
N ILE A 89 -6.46 -3.32 -14.65
CA ILE A 89 -5.15 -2.67 -14.65
C ILE A 89 -4.93 -1.96 -15.99
N GLY A 90 -4.59 -0.68 -15.94
CA GLY A 90 -4.24 0.15 -17.09
C GLY A 90 -2.76 0.55 -17.10
N GLU A 91 -2.36 1.17 -18.21
CA GLU A 91 -1.10 1.92 -18.31
C GLU A 91 -1.10 3.13 -17.37
N LYS A 92 0.08 3.70 -17.13
CA LYS A 92 0.22 4.96 -16.38
C LYS A 92 -0.58 6.13 -16.99
N THR A 93 -0.88 6.05 -18.29
CA THR A 93 -1.71 7.02 -19.02
C THR A 93 -3.21 6.82 -18.83
N GLY A 94 -3.64 5.77 -18.11
CA GLY A 94 -5.04 5.37 -17.97
C GLY A 94 -5.57 4.57 -19.16
N GLU A 95 -4.77 4.36 -20.20
CA GLU A 95 -5.15 3.53 -21.35
C GLU A 95 -5.08 2.04 -21.00
N ALA A 96 -6.07 1.26 -21.43
CA ALA A 96 -6.03 -0.19 -21.25
C ALA A 96 -4.80 -0.77 -21.95
N ALA A 97 -3.94 -1.46 -21.19
CA ALA A 97 -2.70 -2.03 -21.71
C ALA A 97 -2.96 -3.36 -22.44
N VAL A 98 -3.96 -4.11 -21.97
CA VAL A 98 -4.30 -5.45 -22.47
C VAL A 98 -5.77 -5.49 -22.85
N PHE A 99 -6.04 -5.89 -24.08
CA PHE A 99 -7.37 -6.00 -24.66
C PHE A 99 -7.70 -7.45 -25.00
N PHE A 100 -8.93 -7.84 -24.70
CA PHE A 100 -9.49 -9.11 -25.12
C PHE A 100 -10.58 -8.84 -26.16
N SER A 101 -10.37 -9.34 -27.38
CA SER A 101 -11.46 -9.53 -28.33
C SER A 101 -11.64 -11.03 -28.55
N GLY A 102 -12.83 -11.50 -28.92
CA GLY A 102 -13.10 -12.93 -29.17
C GLY A 102 -12.24 -13.59 -30.26
N GLN A 103 -11.20 -12.91 -30.76
CA GLN A 103 -10.19 -13.36 -31.70
C GLN A 103 -8.77 -13.44 -31.09
N GLY A 104 -8.56 -13.01 -29.84
CA GLY A 104 -7.27 -13.10 -29.16
C GLY A 104 -7.04 -12.02 -28.10
N VAL A 105 -5.86 -12.10 -27.48
CA VAL A 105 -5.34 -11.08 -26.56
C VAL A 105 -4.40 -10.17 -27.33
N SER A 106 -4.65 -8.86 -27.33
CA SER A 106 -3.82 -7.85 -27.97
C SER A 106 -3.47 -6.73 -26.99
N GLY A 107 -2.35 -6.04 -27.20
CA GLY A 107 -1.86 -5.00 -26.30
C GLY A 107 -0.47 -5.33 -25.77
N HIS A 108 0.05 -4.49 -24.88
CA HIS A 108 1.37 -4.67 -24.27
C HIS A 108 1.24 -4.78 -22.75
N ILE A 109 2.14 -5.54 -22.14
CA ILE A 109 2.19 -5.66 -20.68
C ILE A 109 2.87 -4.40 -20.13
N PRO A 110 2.30 -3.70 -19.14
CA PRO A 110 2.93 -2.54 -18.53
C PRO A 110 4.36 -2.85 -18.06
N ASN A 111 5.26 -1.88 -18.14
CA ASN A 111 6.65 -2.03 -17.67
C ASN A 111 7.01 -1.12 -16.48
N ASP A 112 6.00 -0.54 -15.83
CA ASP A 112 6.16 0.48 -14.79
C ASP A 112 6.07 -0.12 -13.37
N SER A 113 6.84 0.46 -12.45
CA SER A 113 6.69 0.32 -10.99
C SER A 113 5.50 1.10 -10.43
N ARG A 114 4.85 1.91 -11.27
CA ARG A 114 3.63 2.66 -11.00
C ARG A 114 2.57 2.29 -12.04
N LEU A 115 1.53 1.59 -11.61
CA LEU A 115 0.38 1.22 -12.44
C LEU A 115 -0.82 2.09 -12.09
N VAL A 116 -1.76 2.22 -13.03
CA VAL A 116 -3.10 2.75 -12.75
C VAL A 116 -4.08 1.59 -12.84
N ALA A 117 -5.14 1.61 -12.06
CA ALA A 117 -6.22 0.65 -12.17
C ALA A 117 -7.57 1.29 -11.94
N GLN A 118 -8.57 0.86 -12.69
CA GLN A 118 -9.96 1.22 -12.44
C GLN A 118 -10.56 0.16 -11.51
N VAL A 119 -10.93 0.55 -10.29
CA VAL A 119 -11.68 -0.29 -9.34
C VAL A 119 -13.16 0.01 -9.48
N THR A 120 -13.97 -1.04 -9.63
CA THR A 120 -15.44 -0.95 -9.63
C THR A 120 -15.96 -1.48 -8.31
N ILE A 121 -16.77 -0.67 -7.62
CA ILE A 121 -17.36 -1.02 -6.34
C ILE A 121 -18.87 -1.14 -6.53
N ALA A 122 -19.41 -2.34 -6.38
CA ALA A 122 -20.83 -2.59 -6.57
C ALA A 122 -21.69 -1.81 -5.56
N PRO A 123 -22.92 -1.40 -5.91
CA PRO A 123 -23.81 -0.68 -4.99
C PRO A 123 -24.14 -1.44 -3.69
N ASN A 124 -24.04 -2.77 -3.71
CA ASN A 124 -24.28 -3.66 -2.58
C ASN A 124 -22.97 -4.22 -1.97
N ALA A 125 -21.80 -3.72 -2.38
CA ALA A 125 -20.53 -4.11 -1.76
C ALA A 125 -20.60 -3.85 -0.26
N ALA A 126 -20.17 -4.84 0.53
CA ALA A 126 -20.15 -4.70 1.98
C ALA A 126 -19.16 -3.59 2.37
N LEU A 127 -19.52 -2.79 3.37
CA LEU A 127 -18.67 -1.70 3.87
C LEU A 127 -17.46 -2.24 4.66
N GLY A 128 -16.46 -1.38 4.80
CA GLY A 128 -15.30 -1.58 5.66
C GLY A 128 -13.99 -1.85 4.90
N ILE A 129 -12.95 -2.18 5.67
CA ILE A 129 -11.60 -2.43 5.15
C ILE A 129 -11.57 -3.74 4.34
N ARG A 130 -10.92 -3.66 3.19
CA ARG A 130 -10.66 -4.74 2.23
C ARG A 130 -9.16 -4.81 1.98
N GLU A 131 -8.72 -5.90 1.39
CA GLU A 131 -7.34 -6.07 0.93
C GLU A 131 -7.33 -6.04 -0.60
N ILE A 132 -6.40 -5.28 -1.16
CA ILE A 132 -6.01 -5.36 -2.57
C ILE A 132 -4.65 -6.04 -2.66
N ARG A 133 -4.51 -6.95 -3.62
CA ARG A 133 -3.24 -7.57 -4.01
C ARG A 133 -3.09 -7.53 -5.52
N LEU A 134 -1.84 -7.50 -5.99
CA LEU A 134 -1.50 -7.69 -7.38
C LEU A 134 -1.00 -9.11 -7.62
N ALA A 135 -1.53 -9.75 -8.67
CA ALA A 135 -1.01 -11.01 -9.17
C ALA A 135 -0.10 -10.78 -10.38
N THR A 136 1.05 -11.45 -10.39
CA THR A 136 2.01 -11.49 -11.51
C THR A 136 2.39 -12.95 -11.80
N PRO A 137 3.04 -13.25 -12.95
CA PRO A 137 3.59 -14.58 -13.20
C PRO A 137 4.63 -15.05 -12.17
N LYS A 138 5.18 -14.13 -11.35
CA LYS A 138 6.18 -14.43 -10.31
C LYS A 138 5.57 -14.58 -8.90
N GLY A 139 4.25 -14.42 -8.75
CA GLY A 139 3.56 -14.56 -7.46
C GLY A 139 2.55 -13.44 -7.21
N VAL A 140 2.05 -13.40 -5.97
CA VAL A 140 1.07 -12.42 -5.48
C VAL A 140 1.76 -11.47 -4.51
N SER A 141 1.39 -10.19 -4.56
CA SER A 141 1.97 -9.18 -3.67
C SER A 141 1.52 -9.36 -2.21
N ASN A 142 2.17 -8.60 -1.32
CA ASN A 142 1.58 -8.24 -0.04
C ASN A 142 0.20 -7.58 -0.25
N ALA A 143 -0.63 -7.64 0.79
CA ALA A 143 -1.90 -6.91 0.83
C ALA A 143 -1.66 -5.43 1.12
N GLN A 144 -2.49 -4.61 0.51
CA GLN A 144 -2.68 -3.20 0.85
C GLN A 144 -4.14 -2.97 1.24
N PRO A 145 -4.42 -2.14 2.25
CA PRO A 145 -5.78 -1.84 2.66
C PRO A 145 -6.51 -1.03 1.58
N PHE A 146 -7.82 -1.26 1.45
CA PHE A 146 -8.73 -0.45 0.64
C PHE A 146 -10.09 -0.36 1.33
N VAL A 147 -10.63 0.84 1.52
CA VAL A 147 -11.88 1.03 2.26
C VAL A 147 -13.05 1.12 1.30
N VAL A 148 -14.08 0.30 1.53
CA VAL A 148 -15.39 0.51 0.91
C VAL A 148 -16.26 1.31 1.87
N GLY A 149 -16.54 2.56 1.49
CA GLY A 149 -17.41 3.48 2.21
C GLY A 149 -18.78 3.64 1.55
N ASP A 150 -19.69 4.32 2.24
CA ASP A 150 -20.99 4.76 1.71
C ASP A 150 -21.10 6.27 1.50
N LEU A 151 -20.11 7.03 1.97
CA LEU A 151 -20.03 8.49 1.80
C LEU A 151 -19.29 8.87 0.51
N PRO A 152 -19.56 10.04 -0.08
CA PRO A 152 -18.70 10.64 -1.10
C PRO A 152 -17.25 10.71 -0.61
N GLU A 153 -16.29 10.53 -1.50
CA GLU A 153 -14.87 10.60 -1.16
C GLU A 153 -14.22 11.80 -1.82
N VAL A 154 -13.47 12.56 -1.04
CA VAL A 154 -12.66 13.69 -1.51
C VAL A 154 -11.21 13.48 -1.12
N GLY A 155 -10.30 13.82 -2.01
CA GLY A 155 -8.87 13.88 -1.68
C GLY A 155 -8.53 15.22 -1.05
N GLU A 156 -7.54 15.24 -0.16
CA GLU A 156 -6.94 16.50 0.27
C GLU A 156 -6.21 17.21 -0.89
N THR A 157 -5.85 18.47 -0.67
CA THR A 157 -5.02 19.22 -1.61
C THR A 157 -4.02 20.08 -0.85
N GLU A 158 -2.74 19.70 -0.96
CA GLU A 158 -1.63 20.46 -0.37
C GLU A 158 -1.28 21.73 -1.17
N PRO A 159 -0.74 22.78 -0.50
CA PRO A 159 -0.57 22.91 0.94
C PRO A 159 -1.88 23.25 1.65
N ASN A 160 -2.21 22.64 2.79
CA ASN A 160 -3.44 22.93 3.55
C ASN A 160 -3.21 23.30 5.04
N SER A 161 -1.96 23.33 5.52
CA SER A 161 -1.68 23.52 6.96
C SER A 161 -1.93 24.92 7.51
N ALA A 162 -2.12 25.91 6.64
CA ALA A 162 -2.52 27.25 7.01
C ALA A 162 -4.06 27.38 6.98
N SER A 163 -4.65 28.05 7.95
CA SER A 163 -6.11 28.25 7.99
C SER A 163 -6.68 28.85 6.68
N SER A 164 -5.95 29.77 6.02
CA SER A 164 -6.33 30.35 4.72
C SER A 164 -6.20 29.41 3.51
N LYS A 165 -5.66 28.21 3.71
CA LYS A 165 -5.42 27.16 2.72
C LYS A 165 -6.13 25.85 3.02
N ALA A 166 -6.81 25.77 4.17
CA ALA A 166 -7.60 24.62 4.57
C ALA A 166 -8.53 24.16 3.44
N ASN A 167 -8.61 22.85 3.23
CA ASN A 167 -9.46 22.29 2.19
C ASN A 167 -10.94 22.45 2.58
N TRP A 168 -11.75 22.95 1.66
CA TRP A 168 -13.20 23.01 1.86
C TRP A 168 -13.81 21.64 1.59
N VAL A 169 -14.70 21.18 2.48
CA VAL A 169 -15.41 19.91 2.33
C VAL A 169 -16.89 20.06 2.61
N ASP A 170 -17.72 19.36 1.83
CA ASP A 170 -19.16 19.29 2.05
C ASP A 170 -19.50 18.02 2.85
N LEU A 171 -20.29 18.16 3.92
CA LEU A 171 -20.68 17.03 4.77
C LEU A 171 -22.00 16.39 4.30
N PRO A 172 -22.16 15.06 4.45
CA PRO A 172 -21.17 14.08 4.94
C PRO A 172 -20.19 13.65 3.84
N THR A 173 -18.92 13.41 4.19
CA THR A 173 -17.88 12.95 3.25
C THR A 173 -16.85 12.06 3.96
N THR A 174 -16.15 11.25 3.17
CA THR A 174 -14.87 10.64 3.52
C THR A 174 -13.75 11.48 2.91
N ILE A 175 -12.65 11.66 3.65
CA ILE A 175 -11.46 12.39 3.19
C ILE A 175 -10.31 11.38 3.10
N SER A 176 -9.69 11.28 1.93
CA SER A 176 -8.44 10.54 1.72
C SER A 176 -7.28 11.51 1.76
N GLY A 177 -6.35 11.31 2.70
CA GLY A 177 -5.19 12.17 2.90
C GLY A 177 -3.98 11.45 3.47
N VAL A 178 -2.85 12.14 3.50
CA VAL A 178 -1.53 11.68 3.92
C VAL A 178 -0.82 12.82 4.64
N ILE A 179 -0.52 12.62 5.93
CA ILE A 179 0.43 13.46 6.66
C ILE A 179 1.83 13.22 6.08
N GLU A 180 2.34 14.18 5.29
CA GLU A 180 3.57 14.02 4.50
C GLU A 180 4.85 14.16 5.33
N SER A 181 4.80 14.95 6.42
CA SER A 181 5.93 15.22 7.30
C SER A 181 5.52 15.38 8.76
N VAL A 182 6.51 15.44 9.65
CA VAL A 182 6.29 15.53 11.10
C VAL A 182 5.64 16.85 11.55
N ASP A 183 5.80 17.91 10.75
CA ASP A 183 5.25 19.24 10.98
C ASP A 183 3.94 19.48 10.20
N ASP A 184 3.50 18.49 9.43
CA ASP A 184 2.30 18.57 8.62
C ASP A 184 1.03 18.50 9.47
N GLN A 185 0.05 19.30 9.08
CA GLN A 185 -1.26 19.39 9.70
C GLN A 185 -2.28 19.63 8.61
N ASP A 186 -3.23 18.74 8.45
CA ASP A 186 -4.27 18.93 7.44
C ASP A 186 -5.45 19.65 8.07
N LEU A 187 -5.82 20.80 7.50
CA LEU A 187 -6.98 21.57 7.94
C LEU A 187 -8.10 21.42 6.91
N PHE A 188 -9.30 21.11 7.42
CA PHE A 188 -10.53 20.99 6.65
C PHE A 188 -11.59 21.94 7.21
N ARG A 189 -12.23 22.70 6.32
CA ARG A 189 -13.32 23.64 6.65
C ARG A 189 -14.65 23.16 6.10
N PHE A 190 -15.70 23.35 6.87
CA PHE A 190 -17.06 22.97 6.48
C PHE A 190 -18.09 23.81 7.24
N ASN A 191 -19.30 23.87 6.68
CA ASN A 191 -20.44 24.45 7.38
C ASN A 191 -21.13 23.40 8.27
N ALA A 192 -21.52 23.81 9.47
CA ALA A 192 -22.37 23.00 10.35
C ALA A 192 -23.49 23.86 10.98
N LYS A 193 -24.57 23.19 11.43
CA LYS A 193 -25.73 23.84 12.05
C LYS A 193 -25.85 23.48 13.52
N ALA A 194 -26.40 24.38 14.32
CA ALA A 194 -26.73 24.13 15.71
C ALA A 194 -27.55 22.83 15.87
N GLU A 195 -27.28 22.09 16.95
CA GLU A 195 -27.85 20.78 17.28
C GLU A 195 -27.48 19.63 16.30
N GLN A 196 -26.69 19.90 15.26
CA GLN A 196 -26.16 18.85 14.40
C GLN A 196 -25.12 18.02 15.17
N ARG A 197 -25.28 16.69 15.18
CA ARG A 197 -24.25 15.79 15.69
C ARG A 197 -23.21 15.53 14.60
N LEU A 198 -21.96 15.93 14.87
CA LEU A 198 -20.80 15.71 14.04
C LEU A 198 -19.99 14.52 14.59
N ILE A 199 -19.70 13.54 13.72
CA ILE A 199 -18.79 12.44 14.03
C ILE A 199 -17.64 12.49 13.03
N CYS A 200 -16.42 12.63 13.54
CA CYS A 200 -15.18 12.57 12.76
C CYS A 200 -14.39 11.35 13.25
N ASP A 201 -14.30 10.30 12.44
CA ASP A 201 -13.62 9.04 12.77
C ASP A 201 -12.41 8.84 11.84
N VAL A 202 -11.19 8.84 12.38
CA VAL A 202 -9.95 8.65 11.60
C VAL A 202 -9.68 7.17 11.40
N THR A 203 -9.67 6.66 10.18
CA THR A 203 -9.23 5.28 9.90
C THR A 203 -7.81 5.27 9.35
N ALA A 204 -6.81 5.13 10.21
CA ALA A 204 -5.40 5.15 9.80
C ALA A 204 -4.65 3.92 10.32
N SER A 205 -4.46 3.81 11.63
CA SER A 205 -3.83 2.66 12.29
C SER A 205 -4.64 1.37 12.10
N ARG A 206 -5.97 1.47 12.00
CA ARG A 206 -6.83 0.33 11.60
C ARG A 206 -6.52 -0.17 10.19
N MET A 207 -5.95 0.67 9.33
CA MET A 207 -5.44 0.32 7.99
C MET A 207 -3.94 -0.01 7.98
N GLY A 208 -3.31 -0.09 9.16
CA GLY A 208 -1.88 -0.38 9.28
C GLY A 208 -0.97 0.84 9.10
N SER A 209 -1.53 2.06 9.03
CA SER A 209 -0.73 3.27 9.11
C SER A 209 -0.04 3.36 10.47
N LEU A 210 1.15 3.97 10.49
CA LEU A 210 1.85 4.27 11.73
C LEU A 210 1.38 5.57 12.38
N LEU A 211 0.49 6.33 11.72
CA LEU A 211 -0.02 7.60 12.23
C LEU A 211 -0.60 7.44 13.63
N ASP A 212 -0.18 8.33 14.53
CA ASP A 212 -0.78 8.54 15.84
C ASP A 212 -1.66 9.78 15.77
N SER A 213 -2.91 9.59 15.35
CA SER A 213 -3.74 10.70 14.88
C SER A 213 -4.21 11.59 16.04
N PHE A 214 -4.14 12.89 15.85
CA PHE A 214 -4.69 13.89 16.77
C PHE A 214 -5.69 14.78 16.06
N LEU A 215 -6.97 14.64 16.39
CA LEU A 215 -8.04 15.51 15.89
C LEU A 215 -8.22 16.74 16.79
N THR A 216 -8.50 17.88 16.16
CA THR A 216 -8.93 19.12 16.84
C THR A 216 -10.04 19.77 16.05
N LEU A 217 -11.14 20.13 16.72
CA LEU A 217 -12.25 20.88 16.16
C LEU A 217 -12.23 22.31 16.70
N PHE A 218 -12.26 23.27 15.78
CA PHE A 218 -12.34 24.71 16.07
C PHE A 218 -13.70 25.25 15.65
N ASP A 219 -14.24 26.15 16.47
CA ASP A 219 -15.47 26.88 16.21
C ASP A 219 -15.28 28.03 15.18
N PRO A 220 -16.36 28.76 14.83
CA PRO A 220 -16.27 29.87 13.87
C PRO A 220 -15.38 31.04 14.32
N ASP A 221 -15.11 31.19 15.61
CA ASP A 221 -14.21 32.20 16.17
C ASP A 221 -12.75 31.69 16.24
N GLY A 222 -12.50 30.45 15.81
CA GLY A 222 -11.18 29.80 15.83
C GLY A 222 -10.79 29.25 17.19
N VAL A 223 -11.74 29.09 18.12
CA VAL A 223 -11.52 28.51 19.44
C VAL A 223 -11.62 27.00 19.36
N GLU A 224 -10.66 26.28 19.96
CA GLU A 224 -10.74 24.82 20.11
C GLU A 224 -11.91 24.44 21.02
N ILE A 225 -12.83 23.63 20.51
CA ILE A 225 -14.03 23.19 21.23
C ILE A 225 -14.07 21.68 21.49
N ALA A 226 -13.25 20.90 20.77
CA ALA A 226 -13.03 19.49 21.03
C ALA A 226 -11.67 19.04 20.47
N SER A 227 -11.05 18.05 21.12
CA SER A 227 -9.89 17.34 20.60
C SER A 227 -9.86 15.91 21.12
N ASN A 228 -9.24 15.02 20.36
CA ASN A 228 -9.05 13.62 20.75
C ASN A 228 -7.82 13.02 20.06
N ASP A 229 -7.09 12.19 20.77
CA ASP A 229 -5.92 11.45 20.29
C ASP A 229 -6.13 9.93 20.23
N ILE A 230 -7.02 9.41 21.07
CA ILE A 230 -7.25 7.97 21.21
C ILE A 230 -8.74 7.68 21.28
N ALA A 231 -9.21 6.85 20.35
CA ALA A 231 -10.51 6.21 20.41
C ALA A 231 -10.45 4.73 20.01
N ASN A 232 -9.84 4.42 18.85
CA ASN A 232 -9.75 3.08 18.28
C ASN A 232 -8.29 2.66 18.10
N GLY A 233 -7.53 2.55 19.19
CA GLY A 233 -6.08 2.42 19.13
C GLY A 233 -5.45 3.80 18.92
N LEU A 234 -4.67 3.98 17.85
CA LEU A 234 -4.04 5.27 17.51
C LEU A 234 -4.93 6.15 16.61
N ASP A 235 -6.14 5.66 16.33
CA ASP A 235 -7.16 6.34 15.55
C ASP A 235 -8.03 7.17 16.51
N SER A 236 -8.02 8.48 16.31
CA SER A 236 -8.79 9.47 17.07
C SER A 236 -10.22 9.59 16.54
N LEU A 237 -11.12 10.01 17.42
CA LEU A 237 -12.53 10.22 17.10
C LEU A 237 -13.08 11.44 17.84
N ILE A 238 -13.80 12.30 17.13
CA ILE A 238 -14.62 13.36 17.72
C ILE A 238 -16.10 13.01 17.50
N ASP A 239 -16.90 13.06 18.57
CA ASP A 239 -18.36 13.00 18.54
C ASP A 239 -18.88 14.22 19.30
N TYR A 240 -19.44 15.18 18.57
CA TYR A 240 -19.72 16.51 19.08
C TYR A 240 -21.05 17.06 18.58
N THR A 241 -21.83 17.69 19.46
CA THR A 241 -23.07 18.39 19.09
C THR A 241 -22.76 19.86 18.86
N ILE A 242 -23.01 20.34 17.66
CA ILE A 242 -22.67 21.69 17.21
C ILE A 242 -23.53 22.73 17.96
N PRO A 243 -22.93 23.73 18.63
CA PRO A 243 -23.68 24.68 19.46
C PRO A 243 -24.33 25.81 18.66
N THR A 244 -23.74 26.16 17.51
CA THR A 244 -24.12 27.33 16.71
C THR A 244 -23.94 27.06 15.23
N ASP A 245 -24.73 27.72 14.39
CA ASP A 245 -24.50 27.71 12.95
C ASP A 245 -23.17 28.42 12.64
N GLY A 246 -22.39 27.87 11.70
CA GLY A 246 -21.18 28.55 11.23
C GLY A 246 -20.20 27.67 10.46
N GLU A 247 -19.07 28.28 10.12
CA GLU A 247 -17.91 27.61 9.53
C GLU A 247 -17.05 27.04 10.65
N TYR A 248 -16.82 25.72 10.63
CA TYR A 248 -15.97 25.03 11.58
C TYR A 248 -14.69 24.57 10.86
N THR A 249 -13.61 24.41 11.62
CA THR A 249 -12.37 23.82 11.11
C THR A 249 -12.03 22.54 11.87
N LEU A 250 -11.84 21.44 11.15
CA LEU A 250 -11.24 20.23 11.69
C LEU A 250 -9.76 20.19 11.30
N ARG A 251 -8.90 19.87 12.25
CA ARG A 251 -7.49 19.63 12.01
C ARG A 251 -7.14 18.20 12.37
N ILE A 252 -6.31 17.56 11.56
CA ILE A 252 -5.60 16.32 11.88
C ILE A 252 -4.08 16.56 11.83
N ARG A 253 -3.33 15.86 12.68
CA ARG A 253 -1.86 15.82 12.67
C ARG A 253 -1.34 14.56 13.34
N ASP A 254 -0.05 14.27 13.21
CA ASP A 254 0.62 13.24 14.01
C ASP A 254 0.91 13.76 15.44
N LEU A 255 0.64 12.94 16.46
CA LEU A 255 0.91 13.22 17.87
C LEU A 255 2.34 12.89 18.30
N ARG A 256 3.01 11.96 17.59
CA ARG A 256 4.32 11.42 18.02
C ARG A 256 5.45 12.43 18.02
N TYR A 257 5.29 13.53 17.30
CA TYR A 257 6.33 14.54 17.15
C TYR A 257 5.82 15.86 17.73
N LYS A 258 6.47 16.29 18.83
CA LYS A 258 6.20 17.53 19.58
C LYS A 258 7.39 18.48 19.47
#